data_AF-A0A9P8IBG6-F1
#
_entry.id   AF-A0A9P8IBG6-F1
#
_cell.length_a   1.000
_cell.length_b   1.000
_cell.length_c   1.000
_cell.angle_alpha   90.00
_cell.angle_beta   90.00
_cell.angle_gamma   90.00
#
_symmetry.space_group_name_H-M   'P 1'
#
loop_
_entity.id
_entity.type
_entity.pdbx_description
1 polymer ?
#
loop_
_entity_poly.entity_id
_entity_poly.type
_entity_poly.pdbx_seq_one_letter_code
_entity_poly.pdbx_strand_id
1 'polypeptide(L)'
;MAWAWDIPATPTSESGQKADGVVERARISKSSLFEKTGRAELAEHPRRLHREFVISKRRSDCLQKSLIASLNSIPLIRMASNGDFKWKMTPTGYLDPDQIKNAEALARFSLKAERLPPNRTITEGITKYLKALRERARDCMALTWGEEFVNGMPIEHILTVPAIWSDRAKAQTLYCATEAGLVGAGGRGPRLISEPEAAALYTFTTVPSSKLRPGEVFLVCDAGGGTVDLTTYEIIKNNPLEVKEAAVGSGGVCGSVMLNQRFADLVKGKLGTWLNGSRLRDEVNIIKPLFDGDDRVFRIQVPAGVPDDPAVGITSGHLEITPSDLRKIFDPVIGAVVMLIFQQNAAVTSHGGDRVAAILLVGGFGGSAYLKKQIEARVAGVAVSQPPEAWSAVVRGALLRILNGAGIVQTRKIRAHYGISHKEPWTVEKHERGSLRTLAGLHRNYDAYEEKDFCEGRMMWYVKKGDEFSEDRTKSFTFYRTFGINSSFRPEIDLFIFTDGDEGGEGPSFKDGDCRVVATLKPDLSVINKSELQTFRSKAGEYYKVSYELEMSFEAAIAFKLKYQGVVQAPAQPALTLDGQLGEGGGAMRSGIGQKKRLESLSLGGNISRDGGSVPTALSSTAWYLGYPQ
;
A
#
# COMPACT_ATOMS: atom_id res chain seq x y z
N MET A 1 -9.02 10.56 17.08
CA MET A 1 -7.85 10.13 16.28
C MET A 1 -6.56 10.72 16.87
N ALA A 2 -5.42 10.62 16.18
CA ALA A 2 -4.06 10.87 16.71
C ALA A 2 -3.64 9.91 17.85
N TRP A 3 -2.97 8.82 17.45
CA TRP A 3 -2.22 7.90 18.32
C TRP A 3 -0.82 7.65 17.73
N ALA A 4 -0.19 8.71 17.21
CA ALA A 4 1.10 8.64 16.55
C ALA A 4 2.25 8.49 17.57
N TRP A 5 3.47 8.30 17.05
CA TRP A 5 4.69 8.34 17.84
C TRP A 5 5.12 9.81 18.04
N ASP A 6 4.43 10.52 18.93
CA ASP A 6 4.71 11.92 19.22
C ASP A 6 6.03 12.09 19.97
N ILE A 7 7.09 12.42 19.22
CA ILE A 7 8.34 12.92 19.81
C ILE A 7 8.07 14.35 20.33
N PRO A 8 8.43 14.66 21.61
CA PRO A 8 8.33 16.01 22.16
C PRO A 8 9.28 16.98 21.44
N ALA A 9 8.93 18.26 21.40
CA ALA A 9 9.76 19.28 20.77
C ALA A 9 11.10 19.44 21.53
N THR A 10 12.21 19.47 20.80
CA THR A 10 13.52 19.84 21.35
C THR A 10 13.51 21.30 21.80
N PRO A 11 13.94 21.63 23.02
CA PRO A 11 14.03 23.02 23.47
C PRO A 11 15.11 23.76 22.67
N THR A 12 14.72 24.81 21.95
CA THR A 12 15.65 25.70 21.25
C THR A 12 16.39 26.58 22.26
N SER A 13 17.61 26.19 22.61
CA SER A 13 18.46 26.97 23.53
C SER A 13 19.01 28.23 22.85
N GLU A 14 18.32 29.35 23.02
CA GLU A 14 18.85 30.66 22.61
C GLU A 14 20.12 31.01 23.39
N SER A 15 21.27 30.98 22.72
CA SER A 15 22.53 31.54 23.22
C SER A 15 23.39 32.02 22.05
N GLY A 16 23.04 33.20 21.54
CA GLY A 16 23.78 33.82 20.43
C GLY A 16 25.13 34.39 20.89
N GLN A 17 26.22 33.68 20.60
CA GLN A 17 27.57 34.25 20.62
C GLN A 17 28.18 34.21 19.22
N LYS A 18 28.65 35.38 18.75
CA LYS A 18 29.40 35.49 17.50
C LYS A 18 30.83 35.00 17.70
N ALA A 19 31.36 34.29 16.72
CA ALA A 19 32.78 34.01 16.59
C ALA A 19 33.22 34.30 15.14
N ASP A 20 33.94 35.40 14.95
CA ASP A 20 34.65 35.70 13.71
C ASP A 20 35.99 34.96 13.69
N GLY A 21 36.46 34.51 12.52
CA GLY A 21 37.90 34.27 12.33
C GLY A 21 38.34 33.16 11.37
N VAL A 22 39.39 33.48 10.61
CA VAL A 22 40.40 32.58 10.03
C VAL A 22 39.93 31.52 9.02
N VAL A 23 40.04 31.86 7.73
CA VAL A 23 40.12 30.87 6.62
C VAL A 23 41.59 30.52 6.38
N GLU A 24 42.03 29.35 6.81
CA GLU A 24 43.41 28.89 6.60
C GLU A 24 43.62 28.30 5.20
N ARG A 25 44.61 28.79 4.46
CA ARG A 25 44.93 28.35 3.09
C ARG A 25 46.04 27.29 3.10
N ALA A 26 45.67 26.02 3.07
CA ALA A 26 46.62 24.92 2.87
C ALA A 26 47.33 25.02 1.49
N ARG A 27 48.60 25.42 1.48
CA ARG A 27 49.51 25.28 0.34
C ARG A 27 50.02 23.83 0.28
N ILE A 28 49.92 23.19 -0.89
CA ILE A 28 50.64 21.94 -1.17
C ILE A 28 51.75 22.26 -2.16
N SER A 29 53.00 21.97 -1.78
CA SER A 29 54.20 22.22 -2.60
C SER A 29 54.34 21.21 -3.73
N LYS A 30 54.98 21.63 -4.84
CA LYS A 30 55.43 20.73 -5.90
C LYS A 30 56.96 20.69 -5.97
N SER A 31 57.49 19.49 -5.81
CA SER A 31 58.82 19.05 -6.22
C SER A 31 58.70 17.57 -6.56
N SER A 32 59.35 16.96 -7.55
CA SER A 32 59.99 17.37 -8.80
C SER A 32 60.88 16.19 -9.17
N LEU A 33 60.40 15.25 -10.00
CA LEU A 33 61.24 14.20 -10.58
C LEU A 33 60.52 13.57 -11.77
N PHE A 34 61.11 13.75 -12.96
CA PHE A 34 61.18 12.86 -14.13
C PHE A 34 61.44 13.71 -15.38
N GLU A 35 62.60 13.51 -16.01
CA GLU A 35 62.84 13.92 -17.40
C GLU A 35 62.46 12.81 -18.37
N LYS A 36 62.10 13.20 -19.60
CA LYS A 36 62.34 12.54 -20.91
C LYS A 36 62.30 10.98 -20.92
N THR A 37 61.44 10.31 -21.69
CA THR A 37 61.27 10.51 -23.15
C THR A 37 59.93 9.99 -23.71
N GLY A 38 59.38 10.70 -24.70
CA GLY A 38 58.88 10.14 -25.96
C GLY A 38 57.84 9.00 -25.97
N ARG A 39 56.55 9.36 -25.86
CA ARG A 39 55.54 9.12 -26.92
C ARG A 39 54.27 9.92 -26.62
N ALA A 40 53.59 10.40 -27.67
CA ALA A 40 52.33 11.11 -27.58
C ALA A 40 51.16 10.18 -27.96
N GLU A 41 49.94 10.71 -27.78
CA GLU A 41 48.64 10.10 -28.15
C GLU A 41 48.18 8.92 -27.26
N LEU A 42 46.85 8.70 -27.22
CA LEU A 42 46.14 7.69 -26.42
C LEU A 42 46.23 7.81 -24.86
N ALA A 43 46.05 9.00 -24.28
CA ALA A 43 46.02 9.16 -22.81
C ALA A 43 44.89 10.04 -22.20
N GLU A 44 44.10 10.78 -22.99
CA GLU A 44 43.17 11.79 -22.43
C GLU A 44 41.80 11.25 -22.03
N HIS A 45 41.26 10.26 -22.75
CA HIS A 45 39.89 9.79 -22.57
C HIS A 45 39.55 9.32 -21.13
N PRO A 46 40.37 8.48 -20.47
CA PRO A 46 40.08 8.02 -19.11
C PRO A 46 40.10 9.15 -18.08
N ARG A 47 41.00 10.13 -18.25
CA ARG A 47 41.13 11.28 -17.33
C ARG A 47 39.98 12.28 -17.48
N ARG A 48 39.46 12.44 -18.70
CA ARG A 48 38.27 13.24 -18.99
C ARG A 48 37.01 12.60 -18.39
N LEU A 49 36.77 11.32 -18.67
CA LEU A 49 35.66 10.56 -18.08
C LEU A 49 35.73 10.55 -16.55
N HIS A 50 36.91 10.36 -15.94
CA HIS A 50 37.05 10.44 -14.49
C HIS A 50 36.75 11.84 -13.93
N ARG A 51 37.18 12.93 -14.61
CA ARG A 51 36.82 14.30 -14.22
C ARG A 51 35.31 14.54 -14.34
N GLU A 52 34.69 14.15 -15.45
CA GLU A 52 33.26 14.34 -15.70
C GLU A 52 32.42 13.51 -14.72
N PHE A 53 32.84 12.29 -14.37
CA PHE A 53 32.26 11.47 -13.31
C PHE A 53 32.41 12.11 -11.92
N VAL A 54 33.60 12.63 -11.56
CA VAL A 54 33.82 13.32 -10.27
C VAL A 54 33.06 14.65 -10.18
N ILE A 55 32.88 15.37 -11.28
CA ILE A 55 32.08 16.60 -11.34
C ILE A 55 30.58 16.27 -11.25
N SER A 56 30.12 15.25 -11.97
CA SER A 56 28.75 14.73 -11.89
C SER A 56 28.43 14.28 -10.45
N LYS A 57 29.30 13.47 -9.86
CA LYS A 57 29.17 13.02 -8.47
C LYS A 57 29.18 14.18 -7.48
N ARG A 58 30.10 15.14 -7.59
CA ARG A 58 30.09 16.34 -6.73
C ARG A 58 28.84 17.21 -6.90
N ARG A 59 28.26 17.29 -8.10
CA ARG A 59 26.97 17.96 -8.34
C ARG A 59 25.82 17.19 -7.68
N SER A 60 25.79 15.87 -7.83
CA SER A 60 24.82 14.97 -7.17
C SER A 60 24.92 15.06 -5.65
N ASP A 61 26.12 14.90 -5.07
CA ASP A 61 26.39 15.04 -3.62
C ASP A 61 25.98 16.44 -3.10
N CYS A 62 26.17 17.50 -3.89
CA CYS A 62 25.80 18.87 -3.51
C CYS A 62 24.29 19.11 -3.58
N LEU A 63 23.63 18.64 -4.65
CA LEU A 63 22.18 18.67 -4.79
C LEU A 63 21.54 17.88 -3.66
N GLN A 64 21.99 16.66 -3.38
CA GLN A 64 21.47 15.79 -2.32
C GLN A 64 21.64 16.42 -0.93
N LYS A 65 22.77 17.09 -0.65
CA LYS A 65 22.95 17.86 0.60
C LYS A 65 22.02 19.07 0.68
N SER A 66 21.86 19.82 -0.40
CA SER A 66 20.91 20.94 -0.46
C SER A 66 19.47 20.44 -0.26
N LEU A 67 19.14 19.28 -0.81
CA LEU A 67 17.82 18.65 -0.74
C LEU A 67 17.50 18.16 0.67
N ILE A 68 18.47 17.57 1.39
CA ILE A 68 18.36 17.24 2.82
C ILE A 68 18.18 18.51 3.66
N ALA A 69 18.94 19.58 3.39
CA ALA A 69 18.79 20.85 4.09
C ALA A 69 17.38 21.46 3.86
N SER A 70 16.90 21.47 2.61
CA SER A 70 15.54 21.89 2.28
C SER A 70 14.47 21.03 2.96
N LEU A 71 14.61 19.69 2.96
CA LEU A 71 13.73 18.77 3.68
C LEU A 71 13.66 19.08 5.19
N ASN A 72 14.74 19.56 5.79
CA ASN A 72 14.78 19.93 7.21
C ASN A 72 14.22 21.33 7.50
N SER A 73 14.05 22.18 6.47
CA SER A 73 13.34 23.46 6.56
C SER A 73 11.83 23.39 6.28
N ILE A 74 11.29 22.26 5.80
CA ILE A 74 9.86 22.11 5.52
C ILE A 74 9.07 21.98 6.84
N PRO A 75 8.04 22.83 7.09
CA PRO A 75 7.22 22.72 8.29
C PRO A 75 6.36 21.44 8.26
N LEU A 76 6.53 20.59 9.26
CA LEU A 76 5.77 19.34 9.43
C LEU A 76 4.39 19.62 10.05
N ILE A 77 3.36 19.56 9.22
CA ILE A 77 1.99 19.94 9.58
C ILE A 77 1.32 18.82 10.40
N ARG A 78 1.31 18.96 11.72
CA ARG A 78 0.49 18.10 12.61
C ARG A 78 -0.97 18.61 12.65
N MET A 79 -1.93 17.70 12.53
CA MET A 79 -3.33 17.99 12.86
C MET A 79 -3.52 17.95 14.37
N ALA A 80 -3.85 19.10 14.99
CA ALA A 80 -4.37 19.11 16.36
C ALA A 80 -5.77 18.46 16.39
N SER A 81 -6.09 17.74 17.47
CA SER A 81 -7.39 17.10 17.62
C SER A 81 -8.46 18.08 18.10
N ASN A 82 -8.93 18.94 17.19
CA ASN A 82 -10.13 19.74 17.42
C ASN A 82 -11.33 18.81 17.71
N GLY A 83 -12.24 19.27 18.57
CA GLY A 83 -13.16 18.41 19.33
C GLY A 83 -14.17 17.58 18.53
N ASP A 84 -14.33 17.86 17.23
CA ASP A 84 -15.35 17.28 16.35
C ASP A 84 -14.98 15.88 15.82
N PHE A 85 -13.69 15.52 15.77
CA PHE A 85 -13.23 14.23 15.27
C PHE A 85 -13.21 13.11 16.35
N LYS A 86 -14.34 12.95 17.05
CA LYS A 86 -14.57 11.90 18.07
C LYS A 86 -14.89 10.54 17.46
N TRP A 87 -14.00 10.05 16.59
CA TRP A 87 -13.96 8.65 16.19
C TRP A 87 -12.81 7.94 16.91
N LYS A 88 -13.16 6.87 17.63
CA LYS A 88 -12.22 5.81 18.01
C LYS A 88 -12.19 4.80 16.86
N MET A 89 -10.99 4.42 16.44
CA MET A 89 -10.77 3.43 15.39
C MET A 89 -9.66 2.49 15.86
N THR A 90 -9.86 1.19 15.67
CA THR A 90 -8.90 0.13 15.96
C THR A 90 -8.47 -0.56 14.65
N PRO A 91 -7.17 -0.86 14.43
CA PRO A 91 -6.68 -1.18 13.08
C PRO A 91 -7.27 -2.44 12.43
N THR A 92 -7.73 -3.39 13.23
CA THR A 92 -8.26 -4.69 12.77
C THR A 92 -9.61 -4.60 12.05
N GLY A 93 -10.40 -3.55 12.29
CA GLY A 93 -11.78 -3.45 11.80
C GLY A 93 -11.98 -2.83 10.41
N TYR A 94 -10.92 -2.36 9.75
CA TYR A 94 -11.02 -1.55 8.52
C TYR A 94 -9.99 -1.89 7.43
N LEU A 95 -9.23 -2.99 7.59
CA LEU A 95 -8.44 -3.55 6.48
C LEU A 95 -9.38 -4.19 5.44
N ASP A 96 -8.91 -4.27 4.20
CA ASP A 96 -9.59 -5.05 3.17
C ASP A 96 -9.68 -6.52 3.62
N PRO A 97 -10.83 -7.21 3.54
CA PRO A 97 -10.96 -8.64 3.83
C PRO A 97 -9.88 -9.54 3.21
N ASP A 98 -9.32 -9.20 2.04
CA ASP A 98 -8.22 -9.96 1.45
C ASP A 98 -6.84 -9.68 2.09
N GLN A 99 -6.68 -8.55 2.78
CA GLN A 99 -5.59 -8.34 3.73
C GLN A 99 -5.84 -9.07 5.05
N ILE A 100 -7.10 -9.18 5.48
CA ILE A 100 -7.49 -9.85 6.73
C ILE A 100 -7.15 -11.34 6.69
N LYS A 101 -7.28 -12.04 5.56
CA LYS A 101 -6.87 -13.46 5.43
C LYS A 101 -5.42 -13.72 5.83
N ASN A 102 -4.49 -12.83 5.46
CA ASN A 102 -3.08 -12.92 5.89
C ASN A 102 -2.90 -12.44 7.35
N ALA A 103 -3.74 -11.52 7.82
CA ALA A 103 -3.68 -11.01 9.19
C ALA A 103 -4.31 -11.93 10.24
N GLU A 104 -5.22 -12.85 9.90
CA GLU A 104 -5.91 -13.74 10.86
C GLU A 104 -4.94 -14.65 11.62
N ALA A 105 -3.92 -15.20 10.94
CA ALA A 105 -2.84 -15.96 11.58
C ALA A 105 -2.02 -15.12 12.59
N LEU A 106 -2.02 -13.79 12.42
CA LEU A 106 -1.31 -12.80 13.24
C LEU A 106 -2.25 -12.12 14.27
N ALA A 107 -3.56 -12.31 14.17
CA ALA A 107 -4.60 -11.58 14.91
C ALA A 107 -4.79 -12.02 16.38
N ARG A 108 -3.71 -12.48 17.03
CA ARG A 108 -3.69 -12.75 18.49
C ARG A 108 -3.90 -11.49 19.34
N PHE A 109 -3.83 -10.31 18.73
CA PHE A 109 -4.15 -9.01 19.34
C PHE A 109 -5.39 -8.37 18.70
N SER A 110 -6.51 -9.10 18.73
CA SER A 110 -7.81 -8.58 18.31
C SER A 110 -8.29 -7.44 19.22
N LEU A 111 -7.94 -6.22 18.84
CA LEU A 111 -8.57 -5.02 19.36
C LEU A 111 -10.05 -5.05 18.98
N LYS A 112 -10.93 -4.75 19.94
CA LYS A 112 -12.37 -4.66 19.68
C LYS A 112 -12.61 -3.62 18.57
N ALA A 113 -13.20 -4.05 17.46
CA ALA A 113 -13.61 -3.17 16.38
C ALA A 113 -14.83 -2.36 16.83
N GLU A 114 -14.63 -1.07 17.15
CA GLU A 114 -15.77 -0.15 17.29
C GLU A 114 -16.34 0.08 15.88
N ARG A 115 -17.54 -0.47 15.64
CA ARG A 115 -18.23 -0.32 14.35
C ARG A 115 -18.52 1.16 14.09
N LEU A 116 -18.41 1.58 12.82
CA LEU A 116 -18.97 2.86 12.39
C LEU A 116 -20.49 2.88 12.69
N PRO A 117 -21.09 4.07 12.90
CA PRO A 117 -22.55 4.20 12.96
C PRO A 117 -23.19 3.58 11.72
N PRO A 118 -24.38 2.95 11.81
CA PRO A 118 -24.98 2.19 10.72
C PRO A 118 -25.18 2.99 9.42
N ASN A 119 -25.21 4.32 9.50
CA ASN A 119 -25.40 5.23 8.38
C ASN A 119 -24.09 5.93 7.96
N ARG A 120 -22.92 5.29 8.14
CA ARG A 120 -21.59 5.83 7.76
C ARG A 120 -20.69 4.78 7.13
N THR A 121 -20.17 5.07 5.94
CA THR A 121 -19.19 4.24 5.23
C THR A 121 -17.75 4.53 5.67
N ILE A 122 -16.84 3.56 5.44
CA ILE A 122 -15.39 3.77 5.63
C ILE A 122 -14.89 4.87 4.67
N THR A 123 -15.35 4.85 3.43
CA THR A 123 -15.07 5.84 2.37
C THR A 123 -15.34 7.26 2.84
N GLU A 124 -16.52 7.57 3.40
CA GLU A 124 -16.81 8.88 3.99
C GLU A 124 -15.83 9.29 5.09
N GLY A 125 -15.38 8.35 5.91
CA GLY A 125 -14.43 8.59 6.99
C GLY A 125 -13.07 9.03 6.44
N ILE A 126 -12.57 8.30 5.45
CA ILE A 126 -11.31 8.61 4.76
C ILE A 126 -11.42 9.94 4.01
N THR A 127 -12.47 10.15 3.21
CA THR A 127 -12.70 11.41 2.47
C THR A 127 -12.76 12.61 3.41
N LYS A 128 -13.47 12.53 4.54
CA LYS A 128 -13.52 13.62 5.53
C LYS A 128 -12.16 13.89 6.19
N TYR A 129 -11.41 12.83 6.51
CA TYR A 129 -10.06 12.97 7.07
C TYR A 129 -9.10 13.64 6.07
N LEU A 130 -9.05 13.16 4.82
CA LEU A 130 -8.20 13.72 3.77
C LEU A 130 -8.58 15.16 3.43
N LYS A 131 -9.88 15.50 3.42
CA LYS A 131 -10.37 16.87 3.21
C LYS A 131 -9.88 17.81 4.32
N ALA A 132 -10.04 17.42 5.58
CA ALA A 132 -9.58 18.20 6.72
C ALA A 132 -8.04 18.31 6.79
N LEU A 133 -7.31 17.27 6.37
CA LEU A 133 -5.85 17.30 6.25
C LEU A 133 -5.39 18.28 5.16
N ARG A 134 -6.04 18.25 3.99
CA ARG A 134 -5.79 19.19 2.87
C ARG A 134 -6.06 20.64 3.27
N GLU A 135 -7.20 20.88 3.93
CA GLU A 135 -7.58 22.21 4.41
C GLU A 135 -6.60 22.72 5.46
N ARG A 136 -6.29 21.92 6.49
CA ARG A 136 -5.28 22.27 7.49
C ARG A 136 -3.90 22.48 6.88
N ALA A 137 -3.55 21.76 5.81
CA ALA A 137 -2.29 21.97 5.09
C ALA A 137 -2.26 23.31 4.35
N ARG A 138 -3.35 23.67 3.65
CA ARG A 138 -3.51 24.98 3.01
C ARG A 138 -3.38 26.10 4.04
N ASP A 139 -4.05 26.00 5.19
CA ASP A 139 -3.98 27.00 6.26
C ASP A 139 -2.54 27.22 6.74
N CYS A 140 -1.79 26.14 6.98
CA CYS A 140 -0.39 26.23 7.39
C CYS A 140 0.49 26.89 6.33
N MET A 141 0.29 26.57 5.04
CA MET A 141 1.03 27.23 3.95
C MET A 141 0.67 28.72 3.86
N ALA A 142 -0.60 29.08 3.97
CA ALA A 142 -1.06 30.47 3.93
C ALA A 142 -0.54 31.29 5.12
N LEU A 143 -0.47 30.69 6.32
CA LEU A 143 0.16 31.29 7.50
C LEU A 143 1.68 31.45 7.38
N THR A 144 2.35 30.63 6.55
CA THR A 144 3.82 30.65 6.40
C THR A 144 4.29 31.54 5.24
N TRP A 145 3.51 31.61 4.15
CA TRP A 145 3.92 32.26 2.89
C TRP A 145 2.90 33.27 2.33
N GLY A 146 1.74 33.42 2.96
CA GLY A 146 0.66 34.33 2.52
C GLY A 146 -0.34 33.68 1.56
N GLU A 147 -1.59 34.13 1.65
CA GLU A 147 -2.71 33.66 0.81
C GLU A 147 -2.46 33.82 -0.69
N GLU A 148 -2.01 35.00 -1.15
CA GLU A 148 -1.78 35.26 -2.58
C GLU A 148 -0.75 34.30 -3.21
N PHE A 149 0.35 34.03 -2.48
CA PHE A 149 1.39 33.11 -2.93
C PHE A 149 0.87 31.66 -3.03
N VAL A 150 0.11 31.20 -2.04
CA VAL A 150 -0.45 29.84 -2.02
C VAL A 150 -1.52 29.67 -3.09
N ASN A 151 -2.35 30.69 -3.34
CA ASN A 151 -3.38 30.64 -4.38
C ASN A 151 -2.79 30.75 -5.80
N GLY A 152 -1.61 31.37 -5.96
CA GLY A 152 -0.86 31.40 -7.22
C GLY A 152 0.02 30.17 -7.49
N MET A 153 0.25 29.31 -6.49
CA MET A 153 1.16 28.16 -6.60
C MET A 153 0.51 26.94 -7.28
N PRO A 154 1.16 26.33 -8.29
CA PRO A 154 0.76 25.02 -8.80
C PRO A 154 0.98 23.93 -7.74
N ILE A 155 -0.10 23.35 -7.20
CA ILE A 155 -0.05 22.25 -6.24
C ILE A 155 -0.14 20.91 -6.97
N GLU A 156 0.63 19.92 -6.51
CA GLU A 156 0.44 18.49 -6.83
C GLU A 156 0.23 17.70 -5.53
N HIS A 157 -0.66 16.71 -5.56
CA HIS A 157 -0.98 15.90 -4.39
C HIS A 157 -0.39 14.49 -4.52
N ILE A 158 0.48 14.13 -3.58
CA ILE A 158 1.08 12.81 -3.47
C ILE A 158 0.68 12.22 -2.10
N LEU A 159 0.16 11.00 -2.12
CA LEU A 159 -0.09 10.19 -0.94
C LEU A 159 0.84 8.97 -0.97
N THR A 160 1.07 8.37 0.20
CA THR A 160 1.82 7.12 0.31
C THR A 160 0.91 5.96 0.68
N VAL A 161 1.29 4.74 0.27
CA VAL A 161 0.58 3.48 0.58
C VAL A 161 1.58 2.34 0.85
N PRO A 162 1.29 1.42 1.79
CA PRO A 162 2.08 0.20 1.94
C PRO A 162 2.06 -0.64 0.66
N ALA A 163 3.22 -1.20 0.30
CA ALA A 163 3.35 -2.02 -0.91
C ALA A 163 2.38 -3.22 -0.91
N ILE A 164 2.14 -3.81 0.27
CA ILE A 164 1.28 -5.00 0.47
C ILE A 164 -0.23 -4.72 0.36
N TRP A 165 -0.66 -3.48 0.17
CA TRP A 165 -2.09 -3.17 0.03
C TRP A 165 -2.68 -3.75 -1.26
N SER A 166 -3.93 -4.21 -1.16
CA SER A 166 -4.72 -4.64 -2.32
C SER A 166 -4.89 -3.49 -3.30
N ASP A 167 -4.99 -3.80 -4.59
CA ASP A 167 -5.24 -2.77 -5.61
C ASP A 167 -6.57 -2.05 -5.36
N ARG A 168 -7.57 -2.76 -4.80
CA ARG A 168 -8.82 -2.20 -4.31
C ARG A 168 -8.61 -1.15 -3.22
N ALA A 169 -7.83 -1.43 -2.17
CA ALA A 169 -7.54 -0.48 -1.11
C ALA A 169 -6.81 0.76 -1.67
N LYS A 170 -5.79 0.57 -2.49
CA LYS A 170 -5.02 1.64 -3.15
C LYS A 170 -5.92 2.54 -4.02
N ALA A 171 -6.76 1.93 -4.86
CA ALA A 171 -7.71 2.66 -5.70
C ALA A 171 -8.79 3.37 -4.88
N GLN A 172 -9.29 2.76 -3.80
CA GLN A 172 -10.25 3.39 -2.89
C GLN A 172 -9.63 4.62 -2.19
N THR A 173 -8.35 4.58 -1.84
CA THR A 173 -7.62 5.76 -1.33
C THR A 173 -7.53 6.88 -2.38
N LEU A 174 -7.24 6.56 -3.65
CA LEU A 174 -7.24 7.54 -4.74
C LEU A 174 -8.64 8.17 -4.96
N TYR A 175 -9.69 7.37 -4.89
CA TYR A 175 -11.07 7.85 -4.94
C TYR A 175 -11.37 8.79 -3.76
N CYS A 176 -11.11 8.37 -2.52
CA CYS A 176 -11.34 9.20 -1.33
C CYS A 176 -10.53 10.51 -1.35
N ALA A 177 -9.31 10.49 -1.88
CA ALA A 177 -8.47 11.68 -2.06
C ALA A 177 -9.03 12.63 -3.13
N THR A 178 -9.57 12.09 -4.23
CA THR A 178 -10.21 12.89 -5.29
C THR A 178 -11.50 13.54 -4.77
N GLU A 179 -12.37 12.80 -4.09
CA GLU A 179 -13.59 13.31 -3.45
C GLU A 179 -13.30 14.31 -2.32
N ALA A 180 -12.16 14.17 -1.64
CA ALA A 180 -11.66 15.15 -0.67
C ALA A 180 -11.13 16.44 -1.32
N GLY A 181 -11.09 16.48 -2.66
CA GLY A 181 -10.61 17.62 -3.45
C GLY A 181 -9.10 17.78 -3.42
N LEU A 182 -8.32 16.69 -3.31
CA LEU A 182 -6.87 16.69 -3.54
C LEU A 182 -6.58 16.67 -5.05
N VAL A 183 -7.09 17.69 -5.77
CA VAL A 183 -6.91 17.87 -7.22
C VAL A 183 -5.89 18.97 -7.46
N GLY A 184 -4.82 18.63 -8.15
CA GLY A 184 -3.69 19.52 -8.45
C GLY A 184 -3.87 20.35 -9.72
N ALA A 185 -2.87 21.19 -10.00
CA ALA A 185 -2.86 22.10 -11.14
C ALA A 185 -3.12 21.39 -12.47
N GLY A 186 -4.02 21.96 -13.28
CA GLY A 186 -4.49 21.38 -14.55
C GLY A 186 -5.53 20.27 -14.38
N GLY A 187 -6.20 20.17 -13.23
CA GLY A 187 -7.20 19.13 -12.95
C GLY A 187 -6.59 17.74 -12.72
N ARG A 188 -5.28 17.66 -12.45
CA ARG A 188 -4.57 16.38 -12.28
C ARG A 188 -4.92 15.79 -10.91
N GLY A 189 -5.41 14.56 -10.91
CA GLY A 189 -5.74 13.83 -9.69
C GLY A 189 -4.53 13.52 -8.80
N PRO A 190 -4.76 13.04 -7.58
CA PRO A 190 -3.69 12.66 -6.66
C PRO A 190 -2.89 11.45 -7.18
N ARG A 191 -1.62 11.36 -6.79
CA ARG A 191 -0.72 10.23 -7.10
C ARG A 191 -0.40 9.41 -5.86
N LEU A 192 -0.08 8.13 -6.04
CA LEU A 192 0.42 7.26 -4.97
C LEU A 192 1.93 7.01 -5.14
N ILE A 193 2.62 6.89 -4.01
CA ILE A 193 3.99 6.36 -3.91
C ILE A 193 4.01 5.21 -2.89
N SER A 194 4.80 4.18 -3.17
CA SER A 194 5.02 3.05 -2.27
C SER A 194 5.86 3.46 -1.06
N GLU A 195 5.34 3.22 0.14
CA GLU A 195 5.98 3.57 1.41
C GLU A 195 7.40 2.99 1.57
N PRO A 196 7.65 1.69 1.35
CA PRO A 196 8.99 1.15 1.49
C PRO A 196 9.99 1.69 0.47
N GLU A 197 9.54 2.12 -0.72
CA GLU A 197 10.41 2.68 -1.76
C GLU A 197 10.84 4.11 -1.42
N ALA A 198 9.90 4.91 -0.94
CA ALA A 198 10.17 6.22 -0.39
C ALA A 198 11.12 6.12 0.81
N ALA A 199 10.80 5.26 1.77
CA ALA A 199 11.62 5.06 2.96
C ALA A 199 13.03 4.55 2.66
N ALA A 200 13.18 3.65 1.67
CA ALA A 200 14.48 3.23 1.16
C ALA A 200 15.26 4.43 0.59
N LEU A 201 14.69 5.17 -0.38
CA LEU A 201 15.35 6.33 -1.00
C LEU A 201 15.80 7.37 0.04
N TYR A 202 15.00 7.63 1.07
CA TYR A 202 15.38 8.49 2.19
C TYR A 202 16.53 7.93 3.02
N THR A 203 16.48 6.64 3.37
CA THR A 203 17.49 6.01 4.21
C THR A 203 18.84 5.91 3.50
N PHE A 204 18.87 5.50 2.23
CA PHE A 204 20.09 5.53 1.40
C PHE A 204 20.65 6.95 1.18
N THR A 205 19.79 7.97 1.23
CA THR A 205 20.18 9.38 1.15
C THR A 205 20.78 9.93 2.45
N THR A 206 20.35 9.41 3.60
CA THR A 206 20.67 10.00 4.93
C THR A 206 21.63 9.18 5.79
N VAL A 207 21.76 7.86 5.56
CA VAL A 207 22.58 6.95 6.38
C VAL A 207 23.84 6.53 5.60
N PRO A 208 25.03 7.13 5.86
CA PRO A 208 26.21 6.92 5.00
C PRO A 208 26.77 5.48 4.97
N SER A 209 26.39 4.67 5.97
CA SER A 209 26.75 3.27 6.15
C SER A 209 25.82 2.29 5.44
N SER A 210 24.68 2.71 4.89
CA SER A 210 23.74 1.82 4.17
C SER A 210 24.22 1.41 2.77
N LYS A 211 25.52 1.56 2.48
CA LYS A 211 26.15 1.33 1.15
C LYS A 211 26.43 -0.14 0.90
N LEU A 212 25.33 -0.88 0.83
CA LEU A 212 25.24 -2.18 0.20
C LEU A 212 25.75 -2.12 -1.27
N ARG A 213 26.06 -3.28 -1.84
CA ARG A 213 26.57 -3.45 -3.20
C ARG A 213 25.47 -4.02 -4.10
N PRO A 214 25.56 -3.84 -5.44
CA PRO A 214 24.74 -4.60 -6.38
C PRO A 214 24.78 -6.10 -6.10
N GLY A 215 23.63 -6.75 -6.18
CA GLY A 215 23.39 -8.15 -5.77
C GLY A 215 23.05 -8.33 -4.29
N GLU A 216 23.34 -7.38 -3.39
CA GLU A 216 22.94 -7.51 -1.99
C GLU A 216 21.46 -7.17 -1.79
N VAL A 217 20.79 -7.98 -0.96
CA VAL A 217 19.37 -7.81 -0.60
C VAL A 217 19.23 -7.02 0.69
N PHE A 218 18.27 -6.10 0.74
CA PHE A 218 17.84 -5.41 1.96
C PHE A 218 16.34 -5.55 2.21
N LEU A 219 15.96 -5.45 3.48
CA LEU A 219 14.57 -5.47 3.93
C LEU A 219 14.20 -4.08 4.45
N VAL A 220 13.16 -3.46 3.91
CA VAL A 220 12.52 -2.29 4.53
C VAL A 220 11.52 -2.80 5.55
N CYS A 221 11.63 -2.31 6.79
CA CYS A 221 10.73 -2.62 7.89
C CYS A 221 10.06 -1.32 8.33
N ASP A 222 8.90 -1.00 7.74
CA ASP A 222 8.09 0.12 8.20
C ASP A 222 7.28 -0.31 9.42
N ALA A 223 7.82 0.00 10.60
CA ALA A 223 7.16 -0.25 11.87
C ALA A 223 6.31 0.97 12.23
N GLY A 224 5.04 0.92 11.84
CA GLY A 224 4.11 2.05 11.88
C GLY A 224 3.33 2.22 13.20
N GLY A 225 2.19 2.90 13.06
CA GLY A 225 1.22 3.09 14.14
C GLY A 225 0.39 1.84 14.42
N GLY A 226 -0.36 1.35 13.43
CA GLY A 226 -1.21 0.17 13.56
C GLY A 226 -0.60 -1.12 13.01
N THR A 227 0.10 -1.03 11.87
CA THR A 227 0.74 -2.15 11.17
C THR A 227 2.26 -2.09 11.29
N VAL A 228 2.90 -3.20 10.94
CA VAL A 228 4.29 -3.26 10.53
C VAL A 228 4.33 -3.94 9.16
N ASP A 229 4.96 -3.29 8.19
CA ASP A 229 4.93 -3.64 6.77
C ASP A 229 6.36 -3.87 6.25
N LEU A 230 6.61 -5.05 5.67
CA LEU A 230 7.93 -5.51 5.25
C LEU A 230 8.01 -5.68 3.73
N THR A 231 9.05 -5.16 3.10
CA THR A 231 9.35 -5.43 1.67
C THR A 231 10.84 -5.61 1.45
N THR A 232 11.21 -6.62 0.66
CA THR A 232 12.61 -6.99 0.38
C THR A 232 13.01 -6.66 -1.05
N TYR A 233 14.18 -6.05 -1.22
CA TYR A 233 14.71 -5.58 -2.50
C TYR A 233 16.15 -6.02 -2.72
N GLU A 234 16.48 -6.45 -3.95
CA GLU A 234 17.86 -6.66 -4.40
C GLU A 234 18.35 -5.40 -5.12
N ILE A 235 19.56 -4.96 -4.82
CA ILE A 235 20.17 -3.80 -5.49
C ILE A 235 20.67 -4.17 -6.88
N ILE A 236 20.20 -3.44 -7.88
CA ILE A 236 20.74 -3.47 -9.25
C ILE A 236 21.87 -2.44 -9.38
N LYS A 237 21.70 -1.24 -8.80
CA LYS A 237 22.64 -0.12 -8.93
C LYS A 237 22.55 0.87 -7.77
N ASN A 238 23.68 1.50 -7.43
CA ASN A 238 23.79 2.40 -6.28
C ASN A 238 23.70 3.91 -6.60
N ASN A 239 23.88 4.33 -7.86
CA ASN A 239 23.74 5.73 -8.26
C ASN A 239 23.31 5.90 -9.74
N PRO A 240 22.07 6.36 -10.02
CA PRO A 240 20.97 6.43 -9.06
C PRO A 240 20.68 5.05 -8.44
N LEU A 241 19.98 5.04 -7.30
CA LEU A 241 19.55 3.81 -6.64
C LEU A 241 18.52 3.11 -7.54
N GLU A 242 18.81 1.87 -7.95
CA GLU A 242 17.94 1.04 -8.76
C GLU A 242 17.86 -0.36 -8.14
N VAL A 243 16.65 -0.88 -7.97
CA VAL A 243 16.36 -2.12 -7.23
C VAL A 243 15.24 -2.93 -7.92
N LYS A 244 15.13 -4.22 -7.59
CA LYS A 244 13.97 -5.08 -7.90
C LYS A 244 13.44 -5.75 -6.64
N GLU A 245 12.15 -6.10 -6.62
CA GLU A 245 11.53 -6.84 -5.50
C GLU A 245 12.11 -8.27 -5.40
N ALA A 246 12.78 -8.60 -4.29
CA ALA A 246 13.49 -9.88 -4.11
C ALA A 246 12.59 -11.01 -3.58
N ALA A 247 11.51 -10.65 -2.89
CA ALA A 247 10.44 -11.56 -2.46
C ALA A 247 9.19 -10.74 -2.16
N VAL A 248 8.02 -11.36 -2.30
CA VAL A 248 6.71 -10.75 -2.00
C VAL A 248 6.71 -10.21 -0.57
N GLY A 249 6.47 -8.91 -0.41
CA GLY A 249 6.40 -8.26 0.90
C GLY A 249 5.23 -8.76 1.76
N SER A 250 5.46 -8.86 3.08
CA SER A 250 4.54 -9.31 4.13
C SER A 250 4.26 -8.19 5.16
N GLY A 251 3.40 -8.44 6.14
CA GLY A 251 3.13 -7.47 7.22
C GLY A 251 2.15 -7.99 8.26
N GLY A 252 1.93 -7.22 9.33
CA GLY A 252 1.07 -7.62 10.43
C GLY A 252 0.60 -6.49 11.32
N VAL A 253 -0.48 -6.72 12.07
CA VAL A 253 -1.15 -5.72 12.92
C VAL A 253 -0.48 -5.66 14.30
N CYS A 254 0.79 -5.22 14.31
CA CYS A 254 1.68 -5.20 15.48
C CYS A 254 2.46 -3.88 15.66
N GLY A 255 1.89 -2.75 15.21
CA GLY A 255 2.49 -1.42 15.39
C GLY A 255 2.44 -0.86 16.82
N SER A 256 2.94 0.36 17.00
CA SER A 256 3.02 1.01 18.34
C SER A 256 1.67 1.23 19.06
N VAL A 257 0.52 1.16 18.37
CA VAL A 257 -0.82 1.21 19.00
C VAL A 257 -1.05 0.05 19.98
N MET A 258 -0.44 -1.12 19.75
CA MET A 258 -0.54 -2.27 20.65
C MET A 258 0.21 -2.03 21.97
N LEU A 259 1.25 -1.19 21.97
CA LEU A 259 1.92 -0.73 23.19
C LEU A 259 0.99 0.14 24.02
N ASN A 260 0.24 1.06 23.38
CA ASN A 260 -0.72 1.94 24.07
C ASN A 260 -1.77 1.13 24.85
N GLN A 261 -2.32 0.08 24.23
CA GLN A 261 -3.28 -0.81 24.88
C GLN A 261 -2.66 -1.55 26.07
N ARG A 262 -1.48 -2.16 25.88
CA ARG A 262 -0.75 -2.86 26.94
C ARG A 262 -0.38 -1.96 28.12
N PHE A 263 -0.06 -0.70 27.85
CA PHE A 263 0.21 0.30 28.88
C PHE A 263 -1.07 0.70 29.64
N ALA A 264 -2.19 0.87 28.93
CA ALA A 264 -3.49 1.10 29.55
C ALA A 264 -3.92 -0.09 30.41
N ASP A 265 -3.70 -1.33 29.97
CA ASP A 265 -3.99 -2.53 30.76
C ASP A 265 -3.07 -2.66 31.99
N LEU A 266 -1.77 -2.35 31.87
CA LEU A 266 -0.84 -2.34 33.00
C LEU A 266 -1.22 -1.30 34.06
N VAL A 267 -1.50 -0.06 33.65
CA VAL A 267 -1.86 1.00 34.61
C VAL A 267 -3.28 0.84 35.14
N LYS A 268 -4.21 0.25 34.38
CA LYS A 268 -5.48 -0.24 34.91
C LYS A 268 -5.29 -1.36 35.95
N GLY A 269 -4.32 -2.24 35.75
CA GLY A 269 -3.94 -3.27 36.72
C GLY A 269 -3.41 -2.68 38.03
N LYS A 270 -2.61 -1.60 37.97
CA LYS A 270 -2.06 -0.92 39.16
C LYS A 270 -3.02 0.07 39.83
N LEU A 271 -3.83 0.81 39.08
CA LEU A 271 -4.74 1.86 39.61
C LEU A 271 -6.21 1.43 39.74
N GLY A 272 -6.61 0.29 39.17
CA GLY A 272 -7.98 -0.21 39.23
C GLY A 272 -9.02 0.79 38.72
N THR A 273 -9.92 1.21 39.60
CA THR A 273 -11.01 2.18 39.34
C THR A 273 -10.54 3.64 39.29
N TRP A 274 -9.33 3.97 39.79
CA TRP A 274 -8.81 5.34 39.85
C TRP A 274 -8.28 5.87 38.50
N LEU A 275 -8.41 5.10 37.41
CA LEU A 275 -7.81 5.41 36.12
C LEU A 275 -8.50 6.59 35.39
N ASN A 276 -7.82 7.73 35.26
CA ASN A 276 -8.23 8.80 34.35
C ASN A 276 -7.57 8.64 32.96
N GLY A 277 -8.37 8.31 31.95
CA GLY A 277 -7.91 7.93 30.61
C GLY A 277 -7.43 9.06 29.70
N SER A 278 -7.46 10.34 30.13
CA SER A 278 -6.84 11.45 29.38
C SER A 278 -5.34 11.53 29.65
N ARG A 279 -4.94 11.89 30.88
CA ARG A 279 -3.53 12.08 31.29
C ARG A 279 -2.62 10.90 30.94
N LEU A 280 -3.14 9.67 31.01
CA LEU A 280 -2.38 8.48 30.65
C LEU A 280 -1.84 8.51 29.21
N ARG A 281 -2.55 9.16 28.28
CA ARG A 281 -2.17 9.27 26.86
C ARG A 281 -0.85 10.01 26.67
N ASP A 282 -0.71 11.13 27.39
CA ASP A 282 0.37 12.08 27.18
C ASP A 282 1.67 11.52 27.77
N GLU A 283 1.56 10.95 28.97
CA GLU A 283 2.63 10.17 29.63
C GLU A 283 3.08 8.98 28.77
N VAL A 284 2.15 8.18 28.24
CA VAL A 284 2.48 7.06 27.34
C VAL A 284 3.22 7.56 26.10
N ASN A 285 2.80 8.67 25.51
CA ASN A 285 3.47 9.27 24.35
C ASN A 285 4.88 9.80 24.67
N ILE A 286 5.17 10.21 25.91
CA ILE A 286 6.52 10.59 26.36
C ILE A 286 7.38 9.35 26.65
N ILE A 287 6.80 8.30 27.26
CA ILE A 287 7.56 7.13 27.73
C ILE A 287 7.99 6.20 26.57
N LYS A 288 7.13 5.92 25.57
CA LYS A 288 7.49 4.98 24.48
C LYS A 288 8.72 5.41 23.65
N PRO A 289 8.89 6.71 23.27
CA PRO A 289 10.08 7.16 22.53
C PRO A 289 11.36 7.17 23.36
N LEU A 290 11.25 7.36 24.68
CA LEU A 290 12.40 7.44 25.59
C LEU A 290 12.91 6.07 26.06
N PHE A 291 12.08 5.02 26.02
CA PHE A 291 12.51 3.68 26.40
C PHE A 291 13.39 3.04 25.32
N ASP A 292 14.66 2.84 25.66
CA ASP A 292 15.66 2.17 24.82
C ASP A 292 16.11 0.80 25.38
N GLY A 293 15.49 0.34 26.47
CA GLY A 293 15.88 -0.86 27.20
C GLY A 293 16.82 -0.65 28.39
N ASP A 294 17.11 0.60 28.76
CA ASP A 294 17.77 0.96 30.01
C ASP A 294 16.97 0.60 31.27
N ASP A 295 17.60 0.77 32.44
CA ASP A 295 17.01 0.47 33.75
C ASP A 295 16.25 1.67 34.35
N ARG A 296 15.73 2.57 33.51
CA ARG A 296 15.04 3.79 33.92
C ARG A 296 13.64 3.50 34.44
N VAL A 297 13.36 3.96 35.66
CA VAL A 297 12.02 4.05 36.21
C VAL A 297 11.38 5.36 35.76
N PHE A 298 10.22 5.28 35.11
CA PHE A 298 9.39 6.45 34.77
C PHE A 298 8.31 6.64 35.83
N ARG A 299 7.89 7.88 36.09
CA ARG A 299 6.89 8.21 37.11
C ARG A 299 5.72 8.96 36.48
N ILE A 300 4.51 8.43 36.67
CA ILE A 300 3.25 9.01 36.19
C ILE A 300 2.53 9.62 37.39
N GLN A 301 2.08 10.86 37.30
CA GLN A 301 1.30 11.47 38.39
C GLN A 301 -0.09 10.79 38.52
N VAL A 302 -0.42 10.25 39.70
CA VAL A 302 -1.76 9.67 39.94
C VAL A 302 -2.78 10.75 40.33
N PRO A 303 -4.09 10.51 40.19
CA PRO A 303 -5.11 11.43 40.68
C PRO A 303 -5.01 11.68 42.19
N ALA A 304 -5.40 12.89 42.62
CA ALA A 304 -5.48 13.21 44.05
C ALA A 304 -6.47 12.29 44.77
N GLY A 305 -6.11 11.81 45.96
CA GLY A 305 -6.91 10.88 46.76
C GLY A 305 -6.64 9.40 46.50
N VAL A 306 -5.81 9.04 45.52
CA VAL A 306 -5.24 7.68 45.43
C VAL A 306 -4.26 7.49 46.60
N PRO A 307 -4.41 6.43 47.41
CA PRO A 307 -3.48 6.13 48.50
C PRO A 307 -2.16 5.58 47.96
N ASP A 308 -1.08 5.77 48.71
CA ASP A 308 0.19 5.09 48.45
C ASP A 308 0.05 3.58 48.68
N ASP A 309 0.52 2.79 47.71
CA ASP A 309 0.64 1.34 47.75
C ASP A 309 1.98 0.94 47.11
N PRO A 310 3.04 0.78 47.92
CA PRO A 310 4.36 0.37 47.44
C PRO A 310 4.40 -1.01 46.78
N ALA A 311 3.41 -1.89 47.01
CA ALA A 311 3.40 -3.24 46.44
C ALA A 311 3.02 -3.24 44.96
N VAL A 312 2.19 -2.30 44.51
CA VAL A 312 1.96 -2.03 43.06
C VAL A 312 2.86 -0.94 42.50
N GLY A 313 3.53 -0.17 43.37
CA GLY A 313 4.46 0.91 43.01
C GLY A 313 3.80 2.29 42.94
N ILE A 314 2.80 2.57 43.79
CA ILE A 314 2.27 3.92 44.01
C ILE A 314 2.95 4.50 45.26
N THR A 315 3.70 5.59 45.11
CA THR A 315 4.38 6.27 46.21
C THR A 315 4.43 7.77 45.99
N SER A 316 4.19 8.56 47.05
CA SER A 316 4.23 10.03 47.04
C SER A 316 3.42 10.65 45.89
N GLY A 317 2.22 10.12 45.64
CA GLY A 317 1.33 10.62 44.57
C GLY A 317 1.82 10.33 43.14
N HIS A 318 2.74 9.38 42.96
CA HIS A 318 3.23 8.94 41.66
C HIS A 318 3.15 7.41 41.52
N LEU A 319 2.86 6.95 40.30
CA LEU A 319 2.96 5.55 39.90
C LEU A 319 4.29 5.30 39.21
N GLU A 320 5.06 4.35 39.73
CA GLU A 320 6.30 3.90 39.12
C GLU A 320 6.05 2.87 38.01
N ILE A 321 6.60 3.15 36.84
CA ILE A 321 6.63 2.27 35.67
C ILE A 321 8.07 1.78 35.53
N THR A 322 8.27 0.51 35.88
CA THR A 322 9.61 -0.10 35.96
C THR A 322 10.10 -0.58 34.59
N PRO A 323 11.42 -0.80 34.41
CA PRO A 323 11.96 -1.48 33.22
C PRO A 323 11.32 -2.86 32.99
N SER A 324 10.98 -3.58 34.06
CA SER A 324 10.25 -4.86 34.00
C SER A 324 8.85 -4.68 33.40
N ASP A 325 8.14 -3.62 33.80
CA ASP A 325 6.81 -3.29 33.27
C ASP A 325 6.88 -2.87 31.79
N LEU A 326 7.88 -2.10 31.40
CA LEU A 326 8.12 -1.72 30.00
C LEU A 326 8.49 -2.92 29.13
N ARG A 327 9.32 -3.86 29.61
CA ARG A 327 9.60 -5.12 28.91
C ARG A 327 8.33 -5.95 28.69
N LYS A 328 7.45 -6.11 29.70
CA LYS A 328 6.13 -6.77 29.55
C LYS A 328 5.22 -6.12 28.51
N ILE A 329 5.36 -4.80 28.31
CA ILE A 329 4.60 -4.02 27.30
C ILE A 329 5.20 -4.19 25.90
N PHE A 330 6.52 -4.05 25.76
CA PHE A 330 7.21 -4.03 24.46
C PHE A 330 7.52 -5.41 23.90
N ASP A 331 8.09 -6.33 24.69
CA ASP A 331 8.67 -7.58 24.19
C ASP A 331 7.68 -8.48 23.42
N PRO A 332 6.37 -8.57 23.79
CA PRO A 332 5.40 -9.34 23.01
C PRO A 332 5.06 -8.71 21.65
N VAL A 333 5.16 -7.38 21.52
CA VAL A 333 4.91 -6.67 20.26
C VAL A 333 6.15 -6.76 19.36
N ILE A 334 7.34 -6.53 19.94
CA ILE A 334 8.64 -6.74 19.28
C ILE A 334 8.78 -8.19 18.80
N GLY A 335 8.31 -9.18 19.59
CA GLY A 335 8.32 -10.59 19.21
C GLY A 335 7.55 -10.86 17.92
N ALA A 336 6.41 -10.20 17.70
CA ALA A 336 5.67 -10.30 16.44
C ALA A 336 6.42 -9.66 15.26
N VAL A 337 7.05 -8.49 15.46
CA VAL A 337 7.87 -7.83 14.42
C VAL A 337 9.06 -8.70 14.01
N VAL A 338 9.78 -9.25 14.99
CA VAL A 338 10.93 -10.13 14.75
C VAL A 338 10.51 -11.44 14.06
N MET A 339 9.33 -11.99 14.39
CA MET A 339 8.77 -13.15 13.70
C MET A 339 8.47 -12.85 12.22
N LEU A 340 7.88 -11.68 11.90
CA LEU A 340 7.66 -11.26 10.51
C LEU A 340 8.99 -11.12 9.75
N ILE A 341 10.03 -10.54 10.38
CA ILE A 341 11.37 -10.42 9.77
C ILE A 341 11.96 -11.80 9.47
N PHE A 342 11.84 -12.78 10.38
CA PHE A 342 12.29 -14.15 10.10
C PHE A 342 11.51 -14.81 8.95
N GLN A 343 10.19 -14.60 8.87
CA GLN A 343 9.35 -15.12 7.79
C GLN A 343 9.74 -14.50 6.43
N GLN A 344 9.95 -13.18 6.38
CA GLN A 344 10.39 -12.49 5.15
C GLN A 344 11.80 -12.93 4.73
N ASN A 345 12.74 -13.08 5.66
CA ASN A 345 14.09 -13.57 5.37
C ASN A 345 14.07 -15.00 4.80
N ALA A 346 13.25 -15.89 5.37
CA ALA A 346 13.07 -17.24 4.84
C ALA A 346 12.50 -17.21 3.41
N ALA A 347 11.49 -16.36 3.16
CA ALA A 347 10.88 -16.19 1.85
C ALA A 347 11.85 -15.67 0.77
N VAL A 348 12.84 -14.83 1.12
CA VAL A 348 13.91 -14.46 0.17
C VAL A 348 14.73 -15.69 -0.19
N THR A 349 15.22 -16.43 0.81
CA THR A 349 16.09 -17.60 0.57
C THR A 349 15.40 -18.75 -0.16
N SER A 350 14.08 -18.93 0.02
CA SER A 350 13.33 -20.00 -0.66
C SER A 350 13.13 -19.75 -2.16
N HIS A 351 13.23 -18.49 -2.62
CA HIS A 351 13.15 -18.13 -4.03
C HIS A 351 14.53 -18.03 -4.70
N GLY A 352 15.59 -18.54 -4.05
CA GLY A 352 16.96 -18.45 -4.55
C GLY A 352 17.61 -17.08 -4.39
N GLY A 353 16.97 -16.15 -3.67
CA GLY A 353 17.52 -14.84 -3.34
C GLY A 353 18.62 -14.93 -2.28
N ASP A 354 19.60 -14.03 -2.40
CA ASP A 354 20.70 -13.96 -1.45
C ASP A 354 20.22 -13.49 -0.06
N ARG A 355 20.97 -13.86 0.99
CA ARG A 355 20.62 -13.52 2.39
C ARG A 355 20.53 -12.00 2.59
N VAL A 356 19.48 -11.56 3.28
CA VAL A 356 19.25 -10.14 3.61
C VAL A 356 20.44 -9.59 4.41
N ALA A 357 21.15 -8.62 3.84
CA ALA A 357 22.37 -8.04 4.40
C ALA A 357 22.09 -6.86 5.35
N ALA A 358 20.97 -6.14 5.14
CA ALA A 358 20.56 -5.03 6.00
C ALA A 358 19.04 -4.92 6.15
N ILE A 359 18.61 -4.34 7.28
CA ILE A 359 17.25 -3.90 7.55
C ILE A 359 17.23 -2.37 7.62
N LEU A 360 16.33 -1.74 6.87
CA LEU A 360 16.04 -0.31 6.96
C LEU A 360 14.81 -0.13 7.85
N LEU A 361 15.04 0.22 9.12
CA LEU A 361 14.01 0.34 10.14
C LEU A 361 13.43 1.77 10.13
N VAL A 362 12.17 1.90 9.76
CA VAL A 362 11.48 3.17 9.48
C VAL A 362 10.06 3.17 10.06
N GLY A 363 9.37 4.31 9.98
CA GLY A 363 8.04 4.45 10.57
C GLY A 363 8.08 4.90 12.03
N GLY A 364 6.89 5.14 12.60
CA GLY A 364 6.74 5.70 13.95
C GLY A 364 7.33 4.81 15.04
N PHE A 365 6.92 3.54 15.09
CA PHE A 365 7.52 2.56 16.00
C PHE A 365 8.96 2.20 15.60
N GLY A 366 9.29 2.30 14.31
CA GLY A 366 10.66 2.15 13.79
C GLY A 366 11.64 3.21 14.31
N GLY A 367 11.15 4.32 14.86
CA GLY A 367 11.95 5.28 15.63
C GLY A 367 12.31 4.81 17.05
N SER A 368 11.84 3.64 17.51
CA SER A 368 12.18 3.11 18.85
C SER A 368 13.59 2.53 18.90
N ALA A 369 14.42 3.07 19.80
CA ALA A 369 15.74 2.52 20.08
C ALA A 369 15.67 1.10 20.68
N TYR A 370 14.64 0.79 21.50
CA TYR A 370 14.47 -0.56 22.04
C TYR A 370 14.10 -1.58 20.95
N LEU A 371 13.21 -1.22 20.01
CA LEU A 371 12.91 -2.07 18.85
C LEU A 371 14.18 -2.36 18.05
N LYS A 372 14.99 -1.33 17.75
CA LYS A 372 16.27 -1.49 17.03
C LYS A 372 17.20 -2.49 17.73
N LYS A 373 17.51 -2.27 19.01
CA LYS A 373 18.38 -3.16 19.80
C LYS A 373 17.87 -4.60 19.84
N GLN A 374 16.55 -4.80 19.93
CA GLN A 374 15.96 -6.15 19.95
C GLN A 374 15.95 -6.84 18.59
N ILE A 375 15.92 -6.10 17.47
CA ILE A 375 16.16 -6.68 16.14
C ILE A 375 17.64 -7.04 16.00
N GLU A 376 18.56 -6.13 16.34
CA GLU A 376 20.01 -6.36 16.29
C GLU A 376 20.47 -7.55 17.14
N ALA A 377 19.86 -7.76 18.31
CA ALA A 377 20.17 -8.86 19.21
C ALA A 377 19.57 -10.22 18.81
N ARG A 378 18.55 -10.24 17.94
CA ARG A 378 17.80 -11.47 17.58
C ARG A 378 18.01 -11.90 16.12
N VAL A 379 18.27 -10.97 15.21
CA VAL A 379 18.42 -11.20 13.76
C VAL A 379 19.89 -11.17 13.38
N ALA A 380 20.58 -12.28 13.65
CA ALA A 380 22.03 -12.39 13.48
C ALA A 380 22.49 -12.19 12.01
N GLY A 381 23.61 -11.49 11.84
CA GLY A 381 24.25 -11.30 10.53
C GLY A 381 23.68 -10.18 9.66
N VAL A 382 22.74 -9.38 10.16
CA VAL A 382 22.02 -8.34 9.41
C VAL A 382 22.26 -6.96 10.02
N ALA A 383 22.65 -5.97 9.20
CA ALA A 383 22.90 -4.61 9.67
C ALA A 383 21.61 -3.78 9.78
N VAL A 384 21.23 -3.29 10.97
CA VAL A 384 20.01 -2.49 11.16
C VAL A 384 20.31 -0.99 11.03
N SER A 385 19.91 -0.41 9.91
CA SER A 385 19.97 1.03 9.65
C SER A 385 18.66 1.71 10.05
N GLN A 386 18.75 2.75 10.88
CA GLN A 386 17.63 3.56 11.35
C GLN A 386 17.97 5.03 11.02
N PRO A 387 17.27 5.71 10.09
CA PRO A 387 17.55 7.11 9.77
C PRO A 387 17.05 8.04 10.91
N PRO A 388 17.62 9.23 11.11
CA PRO A 388 17.34 10.03 12.31
C PRO A 388 15.86 10.43 12.44
N GLU A 389 15.22 10.81 11.34
CA GLU A 389 13.81 11.16 11.27
C GLU A 389 12.92 9.98 10.82
N ALA A 390 13.24 8.74 11.24
CA ALA A 390 12.55 7.49 10.87
C ALA A 390 11.01 7.57 10.81
N TRP A 391 10.38 8.26 11.76
CA TRP A 391 8.92 8.47 11.82
C TRP A 391 8.33 9.24 10.63
N SER A 392 9.17 9.95 9.87
CA SER A 392 8.82 10.74 8.69
C SER A 392 9.60 10.34 7.43
N ALA A 393 10.38 9.25 7.50
CA ALA A 393 11.23 8.77 6.39
C ALA A 393 10.44 8.55 5.10
N VAL A 394 9.23 8.00 5.21
CA VAL A 394 8.27 7.82 4.12
C VAL A 394 7.94 9.14 3.41
N VAL A 395 7.42 10.14 4.12
CA VAL A 395 6.98 11.40 3.46
C VAL A 395 8.16 12.22 2.93
N ARG A 396 9.32 12.18 3.61
CA ARG A 396 10.56 12.78 3.10
C ARG A 396 11.05 12.07 1.84
N GLY A 397 11.00 10.75 1.83
CA GLY A 397 11.35 9.90 0.69
C GLY A 397 10.43 10.06 -0.52
N ALA A 398 9.13 10.27 -0.28
CA ALA A 398 8.15 10.54 -1.33
C ALA A 398 8.49 11.86 -2.05
N LEU A 399 8.89 12.90 -1.31
CA LEU A 399 9.35 14.15 -1.90
C LEU A 399 10.69 14.00 -2.65
N LEU A 400 11.64 13.20 -2.14
CA LEU A 400 12.85 12.82 -2.90
C LEU A 400 12.51 12.10 -4.22
N ARG A 401 11.56 11.15 -4.20
CA ARG A 401 11.12 10.37 -5.37
C ARG A 401 10.46 11.23 -6.45
N ILE A 402 9.81 12.33 -6.06
CA ILE A 402 9.23 13.31 -6.99
C ILE A 402 10.30 14.25 -7.53
N LEU A 403 11.15 14.83 -6.67
CA LEU A 403 12.17 15.80 -7.09
C LEU A 403 13.30 15.17 -7.92
N ASN A 404 13.55 13.86 -7.77
CA ASN A 404 14.45 13.10 -8.64
C ASN A 404 13.78 12.60 -9.94
N GLY A 405 12.46 12.71 -10.07
CA GLY A 405 11.66 12.30 -11.24
C GLY A 405 11.51 10.78 -11.47
N ALA A 406 12.62 10.04 -11.45
CA ALA A 406 12.68 8.60 -11.76
C ALA A 406 12.34 7.69 -10.56
N GLY A 407 11.88 6.48 -10.86
CA GLY A 407 11.67 5.41 -9.90
C GLY A 407 12.99 4.76 -9.46
N ILE A 408 13.03 4.28 -8.21
CA ILE A 408 14.12 3.40 -7.76
C ILE A 408 13.82 1.93 -8.06
N VAL A 409 12.56 1.55 -8.26
CA VAL A 409 12.20 0.16 -8.60
C VAL A 409 12.23 0.00 -10.12
N GLN A 410 13.18 -0.78 -10.63
CA GLN A 410 13.15 -1.23 -12.02
C GLN A 410 12.08 -2.31 -12.22
N THR A 411 11.81 -3.17 -11.23
CA THR A 411 10.96 -4.35 -11.46
C THR A 411 10.19 -4.77 -10.20
N ARG A 412 8.88 -4.97 -10.37
CA ARG A 412 7.89 -5.43 -9.39
C ARG A 412 7.45 -6.86 -9.74
N LYS A 413 7.17 -7.70 -8.74
CA LYS A 413 6.64 -9.06 -8.97
C LYS A 413 5.12 -9.04 -8.92
N ILE A 414 4.47 -9.48 -10.01
CA ILE A 414 3.01 -9.46 -10.11
C ILE A 414 2.38 -10.55 -9.22
N ARG A 415 1.44 -10.15 -8.36
CA ARG A 415 0.95 -10.97 -7.24
C ARG A 415 -0.28 -11.85 -7.56
N ALA A 416 -0.88 -11.68 -8.73
CA ALA A 416 -2.07 -12.40 -9.19
C ALA A 416 -2.17 -12.38 -10.72
N HIS A 417 -3.06 -13.18 -11.31
CA HIS A 417 -3.39 -13.03 -12.74
C HIS A 417 -4.37 -11.87 -12.92
N TYR A 418 -4.12 -11.01 -13.91
CA TYR A 418 -5.00 -9.89 -14.27
C TYR A 418 -5.52 -10.09 -15.70
N GLY A 419 -6.84 -10.11 -15.83
CA GLY A 419 -7.51 -10.55 -17.06
C GLY A 419 -8.91 -9.99 -17.22
N ILE A 420 -9.50 -10.23 -18.39
CA ILE A 420 -10.82 -9.68 -18.76
C ILE A 420 -11.67 -10.81 -19.34
N SER A 421 -12.94 -10.86 -18.94
CA SER A 421 -13.96 -11.72 -19.55
C SER A 421 -14.37 -11.15 -20.90
N HIS A 422 -14.38 -11.98 -21.95
CA HIS A 422 -14.76 -11.58 -23.29
C HIS A 422 -15.65 -12.62 -23.99
N LYS A 423 -16.21 -12.21 -25.13
CA LYS A 423 -16.82 -13.12 -26.12
C LYS A 423 -15.73 -13.57 -27.10
N GLU A 424 -15.57 -14.87 -27.33
CA GLU A 424 -14.66 -15.47 -28.31
C GLU A 424 -15.45 -15.92 -29.54
N PRO A 425 -15.04 -15.64 -30.80
CA PRO A 425 -15.77 -16.08 -31.97
C PRO A 425 -15.95 -17.62 -32.02
N TRP A 426 -17.19 -18.08 -32.22
CA TRP A 426 -17.47 -19.51 -32.25
C TRP A 426 -16.78 -20.17 -33.46
N THR A 427 -16.19 -21.32 -33.21
CA THR A 427 -15.36 -22.08 -34.16
C THR A 427 -15.46 -23.56 -33.85
N VAL A 428 -15.66 -24.39 -34.86
CA VAL A 428 -15.91 -25.83 -34.74
C VAL A 428 -14.72 -26.52 -34.04
N GLU A 429 -13.52 -26.10 -34.38
CA GLU A 429 -12.23 -26.65 -33.93
C GLU A 429 -12.06 -26.53 -32.40
N LYS A 430 -12.43 -25.37 -31.84
CA LYS A 430 -12.30 -25.09 -30.40
C LYS A 430 -13.54 -25.48 -29.60
N HIS A 431 -14.72 -25.17 -30.11
CA HIS A 431 -15.97 -25.14 -29.34
C HIS A 431 -16.89 -26.34 -29.60
N GLU A 432 -16.71 -27.08 -30.71
CA GLU A 432 -17.51 -28.28 -31.03
C GLU A 432 -16.66 -29.57 -31.05
N ARG A 433 -15.34 -29.45 -31.27
CA ARG A 433 -14.39 -30.58 -31.32
C ARG A 433 -13.25 -30.47 -30.30
N GLY A 434 -12.96 -29.27 -29.81
CA GLY A 434 -11.85 -29.01 -28.89
C GLY A 434 -12.16 -29.34 -27.43
N SER A 435 -11.13 -29.20 -26.57
CA SER A 435 -11.21 -29.47 -25.12
C SER A 435 -12.24 -28.62 -24.39
N LEU A 436 -12.57 -27.44 -24.91
CA LEU A 436 -13.53 -26.51 -24.29
C LEU A 436 -15.00 -26.91 -24.50
N ARG A 437 -15.30 -27.84 -25.42
CA ARG A 437 -16.66 -28.14 -25.94
C ARG A 437 -17.77 -28.15 -24.89
N THR A 438 -17.57 -28.89 -23.80
CA THR A 438 -18.61 -29.10 -22.77
C THR A 438 -18.97 -27.82 -22.04
N LEU A 439 -17.99 -26.95 -21.75
CA LEU A 439 -18.21 -25.64 -21.12
C LEU A 439 -18.65 -24.60 -22.15
N ALA A 440 -18.00 -24.57 -23.32
CA ALA A 440 -18.32 -23.66 -24.41
C ALA A 440 -19.80 -23.75 -24.82
N GLY A 441 -20.37 -24.95 -24.90
CA GLY A 441 -21.79 -25.15 -25.21
C GLY A 441 -22.77 -24.48 -24.24
N LEU A 442 -22.37 -24.28 -22.97
CA LEU A 442 -23.17 -23.58 -21.96
C LEU A 442 -23.09 -22.05 -22.09
N HIS A 443 -22.10 -21.54 -22.83
CA HIS A 443 -21.83 -20.11 -23.01
C HIS A 443 -21.97 -19.66 -24.48
N ARG A 444 -22.59 -20.45 -25.36
CA ARG A 444 -22.88 -20.07 -26.75
C ARG A 444 -23.98 -19.01 -26.79
N ASN A 445 -23.67 -17.84 -27.33
CA ASN A 445 -24.62 -16.75 -27.58
C ASN A 445 -24.48 -16.23 -29.02
N TYR A 446 -25.57 -15.73 -29.61
CA TYR A 446 -25.58 -15.20 -30.97
C TYR A 446 -25.59 -13.66 -30.95
N ASP A 447 -24.57 -13.05 -31.56
CA ASP A 447 -24.49 -11.60 -31.70
C ASP A 447 -25.32 -11.12 -32.89
N ALA A 448 -26.34 -10.31 -32.63
CA ALA A 448 -27.27 -9.84 -33.65
C ALA A 448 -26.72 -8.71 -34.55
N TYR A 449 -25.61 -8.06 -34.18
CA TYR A 449 -24.92 -7.06 -35.02
C TYR A 449 -23.85 -7.71 -35.91
N GLU A 450 -23.03 -8.60 -35.36
CA GLU A 450 -21.98 -9.32 -36.10
C GLU A 450 -22.50 -10.57 -36.85
N GLU A 451 -23.77 -10.91 -36.64
CA GLU A 451 -24.54 -12.05 -37.19
C GLU A 451 -23.84 -13.42 -37.04
N LYS A 452 -23.24 -13.65 -35.86
CA LYS A 452 -22.39 -14.81 -35.57
C LYS A 452 -22.59 -15.33 -34.15
N ASP A 453 -22.40 -16.63 -33.98
CA ASP A 453 -22.19 -17.24 -32.67
C ASP A 453 -20.85 -16.81 -32.05
N PHE A 454 -20.87 -16.63 -30.73
CA PHE A 454 -19.71 -16.44 -29.87
C PHE A 454 -19.82 -17.36 -28.65
N CYS A 455 -18.68 -17.66 -28.03
CA CYS A 455 -18.59 -18.23 -26.69
C CYS A 455 -18.31 -17.11 -25.69
N GLU A 456 -19.25 -16.81 -24.80
CA GLU A 456 -19.10 -15.80 -23.75
C GLU A 456 -18.35 -16.35 -22.51
N GLY A 457 -18.08 -15.46 -21.55
CA GLY A 457 -17.44 -15.82 -20.28
C GLY A 457 -15.99 -16.29 -20.39
N ARG A 458 -15.36 -16.19 -21.56
CA ARG A 458 -13.98 -16.62 -21.82
C ARG A 458 -13.01 -15.66 -21.15
N MET A 459 -12.08 -16.18 -20.36
CA MET A 459 -11.08 -15.36 -19.67
C MET A 459 -9.80 -15.23 -20.49
N MET A 460 -9.35 -13.98 -20.68
CA MET A 460 -8.03 -13.69 -21.23
C MET A 460 -7.15 -13.06 -20.15
N TRP A 461 -6.17 -13.83 -19.67
CA TRP A 461 -5.20 -13.41 -18.66
C TRP A 461 -3.98 -12.78 -19.35
N TYR A 462 -3.90 -11.45 -19.33
CA TYR A 462 -2.90 -10.68 -20.09
C TYR A 462 -1.59 -10.45 -19.32
N VAL A 463 -1.67 -10.50 -17.98
CA VAL A 463 -0.54 -10.50 -17.07
C VAL A 463 -0.78 -11.62 -16.06
N LYS A 464 0.22 -12.46 -15.82
CA LYS A 464 0.14 -13.65 -14.98
C LYS A 464 0.75 -13.39 -13.59
N LYS A 465 0.33 -14.18 -12.61
CA LYS A 465 0.98 -14.25 -11.30
C LYS A 465 2.44 -14.68 -11.50
N GLY A 466 3.38 -13.99 -10.86
CA GLY A 466 4.81 -14.19 -11.03
C GLY A 466 5.45 -13.43 -12.19
N ASP A 467 4.69 -12.74 -13.06
CA ASP A 467 5.27 -11.86 -14.10
C ASP A 467 6.15 -10.77 -13.47
N GLU A 468 7.23 -10.40 -14.15
CA GLU A 468 8.09 -9.27 -13.79
C GLU A 468 7.75 -8.02 -14.62
N PHE A 469 7.47 -6.91 -13.95
CA PHE A 469 6.95 -5.69 -14.59
C PHE A 469 7.66 -4.41 -14.10
N SER A 470 8.00 -3.52 -15.03
CA SER A 470 8.75 -2.28 -14.75
C SER A 470 7.88 -1.02 -14.86
N GLU A 471 8.25 0.06 -14.14
CA GLU A 471 7.46 1.31 -14.11
C GLU A 471 7.38 2.02 -15.49
N ASP A 472 8.32 1.75 -16.39
CA ASP A 472 8.40 2.34 -17.74
C ASP A 472 7.63 1.55 -18.80
N ARG A 473 7.20 0.32 -18.51
CA ARG A 473 6.46 -0.54 -19.45
C ARG A 473 4.95 -0.38 -19.31
N THR A 474 4.25 -0.69 -20.38
CA THR A 474 2.79 -0.85 -20.40
C THR A 474 2.42 -2.24 -20.93
N LYS A 475 1.25 -2.74 -20.51
CA LYS A 475 0.58 -3.86 -21.18
C LYS A 475 -0.63 -3.30 -21.92
N SER A 476 -0.52 -3.22 -23.24
CA SER A 476 -1.61 -2.78 -24.11
C SER A 476 -2.57 -3.94 -24.37
N PHE A 477 -3.87 -3.70 -24.25
CA PHE A 477 -4.94 -4.62 -24.66
C PHE A 477 -5.72 -3.97 -25.79
N THR A 478 -5.85 -4.64 -26.93
CA THR A 478 -6.69 -4.19 -28.04
C THR A 478 -8.10 -4.73 -27.88
N PHE A 479 -9.08 -3.82 -27.83
CA PHE A 479 -10.50 -4.15 -27.82
C PHE A 479 -11.17 -3.73 -29.11
N TYR A 480 -12.32 -4.34 -29.37
CA TYR A 480 -13.38 -3.66 -30.10
C TYR A 480 -14.70 -3.71 -29.32
N ARG A 481 -15.61 -2.78 -29.66
CA ARG A 481 -17.00 -2.77 -29.23
C ARG A 481 -17.91 -2.41 -30.39
N THR A 482 -19.06 -3.07 -30.44
CA THR A 482 -20.16 -2.80 -31.37
C THR A 482 -21.17 -1.88 -30.68
N PHE A 483 -21.46 -0.73 -31.28
CA PHE A 483 -22.41 0.26 -30.76
C PHE A 483 -23.50 0.53 -31.80
N GLY A 484 -24.78 0.44 -31.45
CA GLY A 484 -25.85 0.91 -32.33
C GLY A 484 -25.69 2.41 -32.61
N ILE A 485 -26.18 2.89 -33.76
CA ILE A 485 -25.97 4.29 -34.19
C ILE A 485 -26.32 5.34 -33.11
N ASN A 486 -27.38 5.09 -32.34
CA ASN A 486 -27.91 5.96 -31.30
C ASN A 486 -27.35 5.67 -29.88
N SER A 487 -26.49 4.66 -29.73
CA SER A 487 -25.88 4.30 -28.44
C SER A 487 -24.87 5.35 -27.95
N SER A 488 -24.69 5.42 -26.64
CA SER A 488 -23.57 6.13 -26.00
C SER A 488 -22.27 5.35 -26.18
N PHE A 489 -21.17 6.07 -26.34
CA PHE A 489 -19.83 5.50 -26.51
C PHE A 489 -19.11 5.39 -25.14
N ARG A 490 -19.76 4.72 -24.19
CA ARG A 490 -19.26 4.52 -22.82
C ARG A 490 -19.42 3.05 -22.41
N PRO A 491 -18.58 2.16 -22.95
CA PRO A 491 -18.60 0.75 -22.55
C PRO A 491 -18.03 0.60 -21.14
N GLU A 492 -18.43 -0.47 -20.47
CA GLU A 492 -17.85 -0.87 -19.18
C GLU A 492 -17.03 -2.15 -19.40
N ILE A 493 -15.92 -2.29 -18.66
CA ILE A 493 -15.00 -3.42 -18.78
C ILE A 493 -14.53 -3.82 -17.38
N ASP A 494 -15.01 -4.96 -16.88
CA ASP A 494 -14.51 -5.53 -15.65
C ASP A 494 -13.10 -6.10 -15.85
N LEU A 495 -12.15 -5.58 -15.08
CA LEU A 495 -10.86 -6.20 -14.85
C LEU A 495 -11.01 -7.21 -13.71
N PHE A 496 -10.67 -8.46 -14.00
CA PHE A 496 -10.69 -9.55 -13.05
C PHE A 496 -9.28 -9.82 -12.49
N ILE A 497 -9.25 -10.23 -11.23
CA ILE A 497 -8.08 -10.76 -10.53
C ILE A 497 -8.35 -12.23 -10.17
N PHE A 498 -7.34 -13.08 -10.32
CA PHE A 498 -7.34 -14.46 -9.85
C PHE A 498 -6.04 -14.74 -9.09
N THR A 499 -6.15 -15.08 -7.81
CA THR A 499 -5.04 -15.19 -6.85
C THR A 499 -4.50 -16.61 -6.68
N ASP A 500 -5.30 -17.62 -7.00
CA ASP A 500 -5.16 -18.96 -6.40
C ASP A 500 -4.42 -19.96 -7.32
N GLY A 501 -4.00 -19.52 -8.52
CA GLY A 501 -3.10 -20.27 -9.41
C GLY A 501 -1.62 -20.19 -9.01
N ASP A 502 -0.79 -21.02 -9.65
CA ASP A 502 0.66 -21.03 -9.47
C ASP A 502 1.37 -19.88 -10.22
N GLU A 503 2.60 -19.53 -9.80
CA GLU A 503 3.43 -18.57 -10.53
C GLU A 503 3.78 -19.08 -11.94
N GLY A 504 3.61 -18.24 -12.95
CA GLY A 504 3.76 -18.61 -14.37
C GLY A 504 2.61 -19.47 -14.94
N GLY A 505 1.69 -19.93 -14.09
CA GLY A 505 0.60 -20.84 -14.46
C GLY A 505 -0.45 -20.25 -15.40
N GLU A 506 -1.53 -21.00 -15.62
CA GLU A 506 -2.72 -20.55 -16.35
C GLU A 506 -3.83 -20.26 -15.32
N GLY A 507 -4.47 -19.10 -15.42
CA GLY A 507 -5.74 -18.86 -14.71
C GLY A 507 -6.89 -19.64 -15.35
N PRO A 508 -8.07 -19.70 -14.72
CA PRO A 508 -9.20 -20.45 -15.25
C PRO A 508 -9.63 -19.95 -16.63
N SER A 509 -10.03 -20.87 -17.51
CA SER A 509 -10.32 -20.56 -18.91
C SER A 509 -11.69 -19.89 -19.14
N PHE A 510 -12.57 -19.97 -18.14
CA PHE A 510 -13.87 -19.31 -18.08
C PHE A 510 -13.98 -18.53 -16.78
N LYS A 511 -14.84 -17.50 -16.73
CA LYS A 511 -15.14 -16.78 -15.49
C LYS A 511 -15.91 -17.70 -14.55
N ASP A 512 -15.33 -17.99 -13.40
CA ASP A 512 -15.88 -18.78 -12.31
C ASP A 512 -16.12 -17.90 -11.05
N GLY A 513 -16.31 -18.55 -9.89
CA GLY A 513 -16.52 -17.87 -8.60
C GLY A 513 -15.23 -17.32 -7.96
N ASP A 514 -14.05 -17.77 -8.41
CA ASP A 514 -12.76 -17.36 -7.87
C ASP A 514 -12.20 -16.14 -8.62
N CYS A 515 -12.67 -15.89 -9.85
CA CYS A 515 -12.46 -14.66 -10.62
C CYS A 515 -13.20 -13.43 -10.03
N ARG A 516 -12.50 -12.58 -9.27
CA ARG A 516 -13.10 -11.39 -8.65
C ARG A 516 -12.88 -10.12 -9.48
N VAL A 517 -13.83 -9.18 -9.48
CA VAL A 517 -13.63 -7.85 -10.09
C VAL A 517 -12.73 -7.02 -9.19
N VAL A 518 -11.64 -6.47 -9.74
CA VAL A 518 -10.74 -5.53 -9.04
C VAL A 518 -10.99 -4.07 -9.45
N ALA A 519 -11.47 -3.83 -10.68
CA ALA A 519 -11.92 -2.52 -11.13
C ALA A 519 -12.88 -2.66 -12.34
N THR A 520 -13.84 -1.75 -12.49
CA THR A 520 -14.66 -1.63 -13.71
C THR A 520 -14.22 -0.40 -14.48
N LEU A 521 -13.51 -0.60 -15.59
CA LEU A 521 -12.97 0.47 -16.43
C LEU A 521 -14.10 1.06 -17.29
N LYS A 522 -14.27 2.37 -17.26
CA LYS A 522 -15.30 3.09 -18.04
C LYS A 522 -14.66 4.10 -19.01
N PRO A 523 -13.95 3.63 -20.06
CA PRO A 523 -13.29 4.51 -21.02
C PRO A 523 -14.33 5.33 -21.80
N ASP A 524 -14.21 6.66 -21.75
CA ASP A 524 -15.12 7.54 -22.47
C ASP A 524 -14.70 7.68 -23.94
N LEU A 525 -15.30 6.84 -24.78
CA LEU A 525 -15.09 6.86 -26.23
C LEU A 525 -15.94 7.95 -26.91
N SER A 526 -16.69 8.80 -26.17
CA SER A 526 -17.43 9.92 -26.78
C SER A 526 -16.54 11.03 -27.33
N VAL A 527 -15.23 10.97 -27.09
CA VAL A 527 -14.21 11.78 -27.77
C VAL A 527 -14.09 11.44 -29.27
N ILE A 528 -14.55 10.26 -29.69
CA ILE A 528 -14.51 9.81 -31.08
C ILE A 528 -15.69 10.43 -31.84
N ASN A 529 -15.39 11.23 -32.85
CA ASN A 529 -16.39 11.79 -33.75
C ASN A 529 -17.10 10.67 -34.53
N LYS A 530 -18.43 10.58 -34.40
CA LYS A 530 -19.24 9.55 -35.07
C LYS A 530 -19.16 9.61 -36.60
N SER A 531 -18.86 10.76 -37.21
CA SER A 531 -18.75 10.86 -38.67
C SER A 531 -17.46 10.28 -39.26
N GLU A 532 -16.47 9.93 -38.42
CA GLU A 532 -15.21 9.31 -38.82
C GLU A 532 -15.25 7.77 -38.73
N LEU A 533 -16.36 7.21 -38.24
CA LEU A 533 -16.52 5.77 -38.05
C LEU A 533 -17.24 5.11 -39.22
N GLN A 534 -16.75 3.92 -39.61
CA GLN A 534 -17.44 3.07 -40.57
C GLN A 534 -18.74 2.52 -39.97
N THR A 535 -19.86 2.82 -40.62
CA THR A 535 -21.16 2.20 -40.34
C THR A 535 -21.25 0.81 -40.98
N PHE A 536 -21.69 -0.15 -40.19
CA PHE A 536 -22.04 -1.52 -40.59
C PHE A 536 -23.55 -1.72 -40.46
N ARG A 537 -24.11 -2.68 -41.21
CA ARG A 537 -25.55 -2.98 -41.21
C ARG A 537 -25.78 -4.49 -41.04
N SER A 538 -26.79 -4.82 -40.24
CA SER A 538 -27.25 -6.18 -39.92
C SER A 538 -28.79 -6.21 -39.89
N LYS A 539 -29.38 -7.38 -39.68
CA LYS A 539 -30.81 -7.54 -39.37
C LYS A 539 -31.23 -6.83 -38.08
N ALA A 540 -30.30 -6.59 -37.15
CA ALA A 540 -30.53 -5.76 -35.94
C ALA A 540 -30.41 -4.25 -36.20
N GLY A 541 -30.17 -3.82 -37.44
CA GLY A 541 -30.00 -2.43 -37.84
C GLY A 541 -28.53 -2.03 -38.02
N GLU A 542 -28.29 -0.72 -37.92
CA GLU A 542 -26.99 -0.11 -38.16
C GLU A 542 -26.18 0.11 -36.88
N TYR A 543 -24.87 -0.13 -36.98
CA TYR A 543 -23.95 -0.08 -35.86
C TYR A 543 -22.54 0.36 -36.29
N TYR A 544 -21.77 0.88 -35.35
CA TYR A 544 -20.34 1.15 -35.50
C TYR A 544 -19.54 0.02 -34.84
N LYS A 545 -18.41 -0.35 -35.45
CA LYS A 545 -17.41 -1.25 -34.84
C LYS A 545 -16.17 -0.45 -34.47
N VAL A 546 -16.12 0.03 -33.23
CA VAL A 546 -15.04 0.88 -32.72
C VAL A 546 -13.94 0.00 -32.13
N SER A 547 -12.71 0.14 -32.62
CA SER A 547 -11.52 -0.51 -32.08
C SER A 547 -10.68 0.50 -31.30
N TYR A 548 -10.19 0.11 -30.12
CA TYR A 548 -9.44 0.98 -29.21
C TYR A 548 -8.49 0.14 -28.35
N GLU A 549 -7.50 0.79 -27.75
CA GLU A 549 -6.55 0.16 -26.84
C GLU A 549 -6.70 0.74 -25.44
N LEU A 550 -6.57 -0.11 -24.42
CA LEU A 550 -6.21 0.37 -23.08
C LEU A 550 -4.77 -0.02 -22.78
N GLU A 551 -4.04 0.79 -22.05
CA GLU A 551 -2.70 0.47 -21.56
C GLU A 551 -2.72 0.39 -20.04
N MET A 552 -2.39 -0.78 -19.50
CA MET A 552 -2.16 -0.98 -18.07
C MET A 552 -0.71 -0.71 -17.71
N SER A 553 -0.49 -0.11 -16.54
CA SER A 553 0.82 0.15 -15.94
C SER A 553 0.78 -0.12 -14.43
N PHE A 554 1.90 -0.57 -13.86
CA PHE A 554 2.04 -0.87 -12.44
C PHE A 554 3.06 0.09 -11.79
N GLU A 555 2.60 1.29 -11.40
CA GLU A 555 3.32 2.17 -10.47
C GLU A 555 3.07 1.65 -9.02
N ALA A 556 2.92 2.53 -8.02
CA ALA A 556 2.47 2.14 -6.68
C ALA A 556 1.05 1.52 -6.66
N ALA A 557 0.26 1.75 -7.72
CA ALA A 557 -1.03 1.13 -8.00
C ALA A 557 -1.22 0.94 -9.51
N ILE A 558 -2.23 0.16 -9.90
CA ILE A 558 -2.56 -0.09 -11.30
C ILE A 558 -3.21 1.16 -11.93
N ALA A 559 -2.68 1.61 -13.07
CA ALA A 559 -3.19 2.77 -13.80
C ALA A 559 -3.46 2.44 -15.28
N PHE A 560 -4.54 3.03 -15.83
CA PHE A 560 -5.03 2.79 -17.19
C PHE A 560 -5.06 4.05 -18.05
N LYS A 561 -4.59 3.93 -19.30
CA LYS A 561 -4.66 4.99 -20.33
C LYS A 561 -5.49 4.51 -21.51
N LEU A 562 -6.38 5.34 -22.03
CA LEU A 562 -7.15 5.06 -23.25
C LEU A 562 -6.37 5.55 -24.48
N LYS A 563 -6.11 4.66 -25.44
CA LYS A 563 -5.59 4.97 -26.76
C LYS A 563 -6.65 4.71 -27.84
N TYR A 564 -6.77 5.64 -28.77
CA TYR A 564 -7.56 5.49 -29.99
C TYR A 564 -6.73 5.98 -31.18
N GLN A 565 -6.62 5.16 -32.24
CA GLN A 565 -5.76 5.41 -33.39
C GLN A 565 -4.30 5.77 -33.00
N GLY A 566 -3.77 5.13 -31.95
CA GLY A 566 -2.44 5.40 -31.39
C GLY A 566 -2.33 6.64 -30.48
N VAL A 567 -3.31 7.55 -30.54
CA VAL A 567 -3.36 8.78 -29.72
C VAL A 567 -3.96 8.50 -28.35
N VAL A 568 -3.28 8.93 -27.28
CA VAL A 568 -3.81 8.86 -25.90
C VAL A 568 -4.89 9.92 -25.73
N GLN A 569 -6.12 9.49 -25.43
CA GLN A 569 -7.29 10.38 -25.35
C GLN A 569 -7.48 10.92 -23.91
N ALA A 570 -7.38 10.04 -22.91
CA ALA A 570 -7.49 10.37 -21.49
C ALA A 570 -6.91 9.24 -20.62
N PRO A 571 -6.57 9.49 -19.35
CA PRO A 571 -6.51 8.43 -18.35
C PRO A 571 -7.91 7.81 -18.19
N ALA A 572 -8.02 6.50 -18.31
CA ALA A 572 -9.29 5.80 -18.09
C ALA A 572 -9.47 5.62 -16.58
N GLN A 573 -10.33 6.43 -15.96
CA GLN A 573 -10.58 6.28 -14.53
C GLN A 573 -11.27 4.93 -14.24
N PRO A 574 -10.73 4.10 -13.34
CA PRO A 574 -11.43 2.92 -12.87
C PRO A 574 -12.60 3.36 -11.99
N ALA A 575 -13.82 3.00 -12.38
CA ALA A 575 -14.93 3.02 -11.45
C ALA A 575 -14.78 1.83 -10.50
N LEU A 576 -14.83 2.10 -9.20
CA LEU A 576 -14.78 1.04 -8.18
C LEU A 576 -16.19 0.55 -7.88
N THR A 577 -16.43 -0.71 -8.22
CA THR A 577 -17.66 -1.43 -7.89
C THR A 577 -17.61 -1.78 -6.40
N LEU A 578 -18.21 -0.90 -5.57
CA LEU A 578 -18.27 -1.00 -4.11
C LEU A 578 -19.34 -2.02 -3.67
N ASP A 579 -19.20 -3.28 -4.11
CA ASP A 579 -20.15 -4.35 -3.80
C ASP A 579 -20.08 -4.77 -2.33
N GLY A 580 -20.79 -4.01 -1.50
CA GLY A 580 -21.17 -4.32 -0.14
C GLY A 580 -22.65 -4.69 0.03
N GLN A 581 -23.40 -4.86 -1.08
CA GLN A 581 -24.78 -5.34 -1.10
C GLN A 581 -25.03 -6.20 -2.34
N LEU A 582 -25.64 -7.38 -2.15
CA LEU A 582 -26.30 -8.12 -3.23
C LEU A 582 -27.59 -7.38 -3.59
N GLY A 583 -27.48 -6.35 -4.43
CA GLY A 583 -28.64 -5.68 -5.02
C GLY A 583 -29.18 -6.47 -6.21
N GLU A 584 -30.44 -6.88 -6.16
CA GLU A 584 -31.17 -7.40 -7.34
C GLU A 584 -31.42 -6.25 -8.33
N GLY A 585 -30.36 -5.85 -9.05
CA GLY A 585 -30.32 -4.70 -9.98
C GLY A 585 -29.95 -5.08 -11.41
N GLY A 586 -29.95 -6.37 -11.75
CA GLY A 586 -29.67 -6.87 -13.09
C GLY A 586 -30.74 -6.42 -14.09
N GLY A 587 -30.49 -5.32 -14.79
CA GLY A 587 -31.36 -4.73 -15.81
C GLY A 587 -31.49 -5.58 -17.08
N ALA A 588 -32.09 -6.76 -16.97
CA ALA A 588 -32.33 -7.66 -18.09
C ALA A 588 -33.27 -6.99 -19.12
N MET A 589 -32.69 -6.55 -20.24
CA MET A 589 -33.40 -5.87 -21.32
C MET A 589 -34.37 -6.85 -21.99
N ARG A 590 -35.65 -6.81 -21.61
CA ARG A 590 -36.67 -7.80 -21.99
C ARG A 590 -36.99 -7.79 -23.49
N SER A 591 -36.31 -8.61 -24.28
CA SER A 591 -36.79 -9.05 -25.60
C SER A 591 -37.98 -10.00 -25.42
N GLY A 592 -39.20 -9.46 -25.42
CA GLY A 592 -40.41 -10.22 -25.10
C GLY A 592 -40.89 -11.11 -26.26
N ILE A 593 -40.72 -12.43 -26.12
CA ILE A 593 -41.54 -13.44 -26.82
C ILE A 593 -42.10 -14.38 -25.75
N GLY A 594 -43.43 -14.45 -25.64
CA GLY A 594 -44.09 -15.24 -24.60
C GLY A 594 -44.57 -16.60 -25.09
N GLN A 595 -44.29 -17.65 -24.32
CA GLN A 595 -45.12 -18.86 -24.31
C GLN A 595 -45.44 -19.27 -22.87
N LYS A 596 -46.74 -19.41 -22.58
CA LYS A 596 -47.22 -20.09 -21.38
C LYS A 596 -46.97 -21.59 -21.53
N LYS A 597 -46.35 -22.25 -20.54
CA LYS A 597 -46.62 -23.66 -20.25
C LYS A 597 -46.57 -23.93 -18.75
N ARG A 598 -47.28 -24.98 -18.34
CA ARG A 598 -47.69 -25.32 -16.98
C ARG A 598 -47.19 -26.72 -16.66
N LEU A 599 -46.51 -26.86 -15.53
CA LEU A 599 -46.08 -28.07 -14.81
C LEU A 599 -45.78 -27.54 -13.39
N GLU A 600 -46.61 -27.69 -12.36
CA GLU A 600 -47.27 -28.89 -11.83
C GLU A 600 -46.29 -29.95 -11.31
N SER A 601 -46.54 -30.38 -10.08
CA SER A 601 -45.64 -31.11 -9.20
C SER A 601 -45.68 -32.62 -9.43
N LEU A 602 -44.56 -33.29 -9.14
CA LEU A 602 -44.55 -34.73 -8.88
C LEU A 602 -43.54 -35.05 -7.78
N SER A 603 -43.97 -35.86 -6.81
CA SER A 603 -43.18 -36.33 -5.68
C SER A 603 -43.14 -37.85 -5.66
N LEU A 604 -41.93 -38.41 -5.65
CA LEU A 604 -41.60 -39.80 -5.33
C LEU A 604 -40.26 -39.78 -4.57
N GLY A 605 -39.98 -40.64 -3.59
CA GLY A 605 -40.76 -41.79 -3.11
C GLY A 605 -39.96 -43.08 -3.23
N GLY A 606 -39.00 -43.29 -2.32
CA GLY A 606 -38.13 -44.47 -2.26
C GLY A 606 -37.45 -44.56 -0.89
N ASN A 607 -37.24 -45.78 -0.36
CA ASN A 607 -37.12 -45.98 1.09
C ASN A 607 -36.27 -47.23 1.46
N ILE A 608 -35.59 -47.20 2.62
CA ILE A 608 -35.05 -48.36 3.41
C ILE A 608 -33.98 -49.24 2.69
N SER A 609 -32.74 -49.34 3.16
CA SER A 609 -32.27 -50.05 4.38
C SER A 609 -30.79 -49.66 4.65
N ARG A 610 -30.21 -49.61 5.87
CA ARG A 610 -30.24 -50.43 7.11
C ARG A 610 -29.48 -51.76 7.06
N ASP A 611 -28.21 -51.75 7.47
CA ASP A 611 -27.65 -52.39 8.70
C ASP A 611 -26.17 -51.95 8.87
N GLY A 612 -25.47 -52.07 10.02
CA GLY A 612 -25.87 -52.46 11.38
C GLY A 612 -24.64 -52.66 12.32
N GLY A 613 -24.67 -52.11 13.55
CA GLY A 613 -23.61 -52.23 14.59
C GLY A 613 -22.72 -50.98 14.73
N SER A 614 -22.68 -50.20 15.82
CA SER A 614 -22.46 -50.41 17.27
C SER A 614 -21.01 -50.02 17.68
N VAL A 615 -20.67 -48.89 18.36
CA VAL A 615 -21.25 -48.16 19.54
C VAL A 615 -21.05 -48.94 20.86
N PRO A 616 -20.78 -48.31 22.04
CA PRO A 616 -20.59 -46.89 22.42
C PRO A 616 -19.09 -46.54 22.62
N THR A 617 -18.58 -45.53 23.37
CA THR A 617 -19.02 -44.47 24.34
C THR A 617 -17.95 -43.32 24.26
N ALA A 618 -18.01 -42.11 24.85
CA ALA A 618 -18.88 -41.43 25.82
C ALA A 618 -18.90 -39.90 25.52
N LEU A 619 -20.03 -39.19 25.67
CA LEU A 619 -20.47 -38.32 26.78
C LEU A 619 -19.62 -37.06 27.09
N SER A 620 -20.18 -35.84 27.26
CA SER A 620 -21.52 -35.31 26.87
C SER A 620 -21.65 -33.80 27.15
N SER A 621 -22.26 -33.05 26.21
CA SER A 621 -23.10 -31.83 26.42
C SER A 621 -22.50 -30.61 27.17
N THR A 622 -23.01 -29.38 27.05
CA THR A 622 -24.36 -28.92 26.65
C THR A 622 -24.31 -27.56 25.96
N ALA A 623 -25.26 -27.29 25.05
CA ALA A 623 -25.48 -25.97 24.45
C ALA A 623 -26.89 -25.45 24.78
N TRP A 624 -27.09 -24.13 24.73
CA TRP A 624 -28.42 -23.49 24.78
C TRP A 624 -28.50 -22.30 23.82
N TYR A 625 -29.71 -22.06 23.30
CA TYR A 625 -29.99 -21.19 22.15
C TYR A 625 -31.20 -20.31 22.47
N LEU A 626 -31.02 -18.99 22.52
CA LEU A 626 -32.04 -17.94 22.59
C LEU A 626 -31.43 -16.67 21.93
N GLY A 627 -32.17 -15.80 21.24
CA GLY A 627 -33.60 -15.79 20.94
C GLY A 627 -34.07 -14.35 20.76
N TYR A 628 -34.19 -13.86 19.51
CA TYR A 628 -34.63 -12.50 19.20
C TYR A 628 -36.16 -12.36 19.28
N PRO A 629 -36.69 -11.30 19.92
CA PRO A 629 -38.03 -10.80 19.70
C PRO A 629 -38.02 -9.42 19.00
N GLN A 630 -38.80 -9.35 17.90
CA GLN A 630 -39.40 -8.17 17.22
C GLN A 630 -38.71 -6.81 17.37
#